data_AF-A0A920RV29-F1
#
_entry.id   AF-A0A920RV29-F1
#
_cell.length_a   1.000
_cell.length_b   1.000
_cell.length_c   1.000
_cell.angle_alpha   90.00
_cell.angle_beta   90.00
_cell.angle_gamma   90.00
#
_symmetry.space_group_name_H-M   'P 1'
#
loop_
_entity.id
_entity.type
_entity.pdbx_description
1 polymer ?
#
loop_
_entity_poly.entity_id
_entity_poly.type
_entity_poly.pdbx_seq_one_letter_code
_entity_poly.pdbx_strand_id
1 'polypeptide(L)'
;MEEYLTKQRHIEVQIVGDGSGSVTHFGERECSVQRRHQKIIEMAPSLGLKPEYRDKIISAAVKLAEATNYKGLGTFEFLTSDTGKIFRFIEANARLQVEHTVTEQIYGIDLVKYQIQIALGKTLKQLKITQSNIPEPKGIAIQARINMEVMDKSGNTKPTGGVFGRFDFHLDQG
;
A
#
# COMPACT_ATOMS: atom_id res chain seq x y z
N MET A 1 5.09 24.25 6.92
CA MET A 1 4.06 24.08 7.96
C MET A 1 2.87 23.44 7.27
N GLU A 2 2.56 22.19 7.61
CA GLU A 2 1.42 21.45 7.05
C GLU A 2 0.18 21.68 7.92
N GLU A 3 -1.00 21.66 7.29
CA GLU A 3 -2.30 21.81 7.95
C GLU A 3 -2.61 20.56 8.80
N TYR A 4 -2.81 20.73 10.10
CA TYR A 4 -3.04 19.61 11.03
C TYR A 4 -4.49 19.11 10.96
N LEU A 5 -4.70 17.90 10.42
CA LEU A 5 -6.00 17.23 10.41
C LEU A 5 -6.19 16.44 11.72
N THR A 6 -7.18 16.81 12.53
CA THR A 6 -7.44 16.25 13.87
C THR A 6 -7.88 14.79 13.89
N LYS A 7 -8.44 14.27 12.80
CA LYS A 7 -8.74 12.84 12.57
C LYS A 7 -8.40 12.50 11.13
N GLN A 8 -7.20 11.99 10.94
CA GLN A 8 -6.64 11.70 9.64
C GLN A 8 -6.50 10.20 9.42
N ARG A 9 -6.92 9.77 8.25
CA ARG A 9 -6.70 8.43 7.73
C ARG A 9 -5.54 8.49 6.75
N HIS A 10 -4.68 7.49 6.81
CA HIS A 10 -3.55 7.37 5.90
C HIS A 10 -3.96 6.37 4.82
N ILE A 11 -4.17 6.88 3.61
CA ILE A 11 -4.57 6.10 2.44
C ILE A 11 -3.44 6.18 1.42
N GLU A 12 -3.09 5.04 0.85
CA GLU A 12 -2.02 4.98 -0.14
C GLU A 12 -2.44 4.14 -1.34
N VAL A 13 -1.95 4.50 -2.52
CA VAL A 13 -2.36 3.87 -3.79
C VAL A 13 -1.17 3.13 -4.39
N GLN A 14 -1.35 1.85 -4.68
CA GLN A 14 -0.35 1.05 -5.39
C GLN A 14 -0.35 1.41 -6.87
N ILE A 15 0.77 1.93 -7.37
CA ILE A 15 0.98 2.32 -8.76
C ILE A 15 2.02 1.43 -9.44
N VAL A 16 1.80 1.14 -10.72
CA VAL A 16 2.74 0.48 -11.62
C VAL A 16 2.80 1.25 -12.92
N GLY A 17 3.99 1.63 -13.36
CA GLY A 17 4.21 2.27 -14.65
C GLY A 17 5.34 1.59 -15.41
N ASP A 18 5.27 1.59 -16.75
CA ASP A 18 6.32 1.02 -17.60
C ASP A 18 7.27 2.07 -18.21
N GLY A 19 7.05 3.35 -17.89
CA GLY A 19 7.83 4.47 -18.42
C GLY A 19 7.44 4.95 -19.81
N SER A 20 6.45 4.32 -20.46
CA SER A 20 5.92 4.75 -21.77
C SER A 20 4.87 5.86 -21.66
N GLY A 21 4.54 6.29 -20.44
CA GLY A 21 3.33 7.05 -20.11
C GLY A 21 2.14 6.18 -19.71
N SER A 22 2.24 4.85 -19.90
CA SER A 22 1.21 3.91 -19.42
C SER A 22 1.35 3.66 -17.92
N VAL A 23 0.24 3.80 -17.19
CA VAL A 23 0.14 3.59 -15.74
C VAL A 23 -1.04 2.66 -15.41
N THR A 24 -0.90 1.90 -14.33
CA THR A 24 -1.94 1.06 -13.74
C THR A 24 -1.92 1.20 -12.22
N HIS A 25 -3.06 0.91 -11.57
CA HIS A 25 -3.13 0.86 -10.12
C HIS A 25 -3.73 -0.46 -9.62
N PHE A 26 -3.33 -0.87 -8.42
CA PHE A 26 -3.89 -2.02 -7.70
C PHE A 26 -4.62 -1.58 -6.44
N GLY A 27 -5.58 -0.68 -6.64
CA GLY A 27 -6.39 -0.08 -5.58
C GLY A 27 -5.59 0.67 -4.51
N GLU A 28 -6.21 0.82 -3.35
CA GLU A 28 -5.65 1.50 -2.18
C GLU A 28 -5.42 0.55 -1.00
N ARG A 29 -4.56 1.00 -0.09
CA ARG A 29 -4.38 0.43 1.25
C ARG A 29 -4.69 1.48 2.31
N GLU A 30 -5.15 1.02 3.46
CA GLU A 30 -5.32 1.83 4.65
C GLU A 30 -4.24 1.51 5.68
N CYS A 31 -3.46 2.53 6.02
CA CYS A 31 -2.30 2.47 6.91
C CYS A 31 -2.49 3.42 8.10
N SER A 32 -3.73 3.74 8.46
CA SER A 32 -4.09 4.71 9.51
C SER A 32 -3.62 4.29 10.91
N VAL A 33 -3.46 2.99 11.16
CA VAL A 33 -3.01 2.46 12.45
C VAL A 33 -1.50 2.58 12.54
N GLN A 34 -1.04 3.68 13.15
CA GLN A 34 0.37 4.01 13.27
C GLN A 34 0.74 4.34 14.71
N ARG A 35 2.00 4.07 15.07
CA ARG A 35 2.61 4.52 16.32
C ARG A 35 3.88 5.29 15.98
N ARG A 36 3.96 6.57 16.34
CA ARG A 36 5.13 7.43 16.07
C ARG A 36 5.58 7.40 14.61
N HIS A 37 4.62 7.54 13.69
CA HIS A 37 4.83 7.47 12.23
C HIS A 37 5.30 6.11 11.70
N GLN A 38 5.23 5.06 12.51
CA GLN A 38 5.42 3.68 12.05
C GLN A 38 4.07 3.06 11.82
N LYS A 39 3.82 2.58 10.59
CA LYS A 39 2.66 1.73 10.28
C LYS A 39 2.71 0.48 11.19
N ILE A 40 1.57 0.05 11.72
CA ILE A 40 1.48 -1.10 12.64
C ILE A 40 0.54 -2.17 12.07
N ILE A 41 -0.61 -1.73 11.57
CA ILE A 41 -1.58 -2.56 10.85
C ILE A 41 -1.86 -1.89 9.52
N GLU A 42 -1.79 -2.68 8.46
CA GLU A 42 -2.10 -2.25 7.11
C GLU A 42 -3.19 -3.17 6.53
N MET A 43 -4.11 -2.61 5.74
CA MET A 43 -5.19 -3.41 5.14
C MET A 43 -5.53 -2.97 3.72
N ALA A 44 -6.08 -3.88 2.94
CA ALA A 44 -6.58 -3.62 1.60
C ALA A 44 -7.91 -4.38 1.35
N PRO A 45 -8.92 -3.75 0.71
CA PRO A 45 -9.04 -2.30 0.50
C PRO A 45 -9.34 -1.58 1.84
N SER A 46 -9.45 -0.25 1.79
CA SER A 46 -9.90 0.54 2.94
C SER A 46 -11.40 0.32 3.22
N LEU A 47 -11.76 -0.05 4.45
CA LEU A 47 -13.16 -0.34 4.81
C LEU A 47 -14.01 0.90 5.07
N GLY A 48 -13.41 1.95 5.64
CA GLY A 48 -14.12 3.18 5.97
C GLY A 48 -14.20 4.18 4.82
N LEU A 49 -13.53 3.93 3.68
CA LEU A 49 -13.45 4.90 2.59
C LEU A 49 -14.59 4.67 1.59
N LYS A 50 -15.44 5.69 1.41
CA LYS A 50 -16.53 5.62 0.43
C LYS A 50 -15.96 5.49 -0.98
N PRO A 51 -16.60 4.71 -1.89
CA PRO A 51 -16.12 4.52 -3.26
C PRO A 51 -15.82 5.83 -4.01
N GLU A 52 -16.71 6.83 -3.89
CA GLU A 52 -16.51 8.14 -4.53
C GLU A 52 -15.17 8.81 -4.15
N TYR A 53 -14.76 8.72 -2.88
CA TYR A 53 -13.52 9.33 -2.42
C TYR A 53 -12.31 8.46 -2.72
N ARG A 54 -12.47 7.14 -2.69
CA ARG A 54 -11.47 6.18 -3.18
C ARG A 54 -11.10 6.51 -4.62
N ASP A 55 -12.08 6.64 -5.50
CA ASP A 55 -11.86 6.89 -6.93
C ASP A 55 -11.14 8.23 -7.17
N LYS A 56 -11.47 9.26 -6.38
CA LYS A 56 -10.77 10.56 -6.46
C LYS A 56 -9.31 10.47 -6.04
N ILE A 57 -9.01 9.74 -4.97
CA ILE A 57 -7.64 9.55 -4.46
C ILE A 57 -6.83 8.72 -5.47
N ILE A 58 -7.38 7.61 -5.95
CA ILE A 58 -6.76 6.77 -6.98
C ILE A 58 -6.51 7.58 -8.26
N SER A 59 -7.51 8.33 -8.74
CA SER A 59 -7.36 9.16 -9.93
C SER A 59 -6.26 10.22 -9.76
N ALA A 60 -6.12 10.80 -8.57
CA ALA A 60 -5.04 11.74 -8.28
C ALA A 60 -3.66 11.06 -8.34
N ALA A 61 -3.52 9.87 -7.75
CA ALA A 61 -2.28 9.09 -7.80
C ALA A 61 -1.87 8.72 -9.24
N VAL A 62 -2.84 8.25 -10.04
CA VAL A 62 -2.62 7.91 -11.45
C VAL A 62 -2.15 9.13 -12.24
N LYS A 63 -2.82 10.29 -12.08
CA LYS A 63 -2.42 11.54 -12.76
C LYS A 63 -1.01 11.98 -12.40
N LEU A 64 -0.61 11.87 -11.14
CA LEU A 64 0.75 12.21 -10.71
C LEU A 64 1.80 11.28 -11.34
N ALA A 65 1.49 9.98 -11.42
CA ALA A 65 2.37 9.00 -12.05
C ALA A 65 2.47 9.17 -13.57
N GLU A 66 1.35 9.43 -14.26
CA GLU A 66 1.33 9.71 -15.70
C GLU A 66 2.13 10.98 -16.03
N ALA A 67 1.95 12.06 -15.25
CA ALA A 67 2.66 13.32 -15.45
C ALA A 67 4.20 13.20 -15.33
N THR A 68 4.69 12.14 -14.70
CA THR A 68 6.13 11.89 -14.50
C THR A 68 6.67 10.77 -15.38
N ASN A 69 5.86 10.20 -16.29
CA ASN A 69 6.18 8.98 -17.03
C ASN A 69 6.72 7.88 -16.11
N TYR A 70 6.02 7.65 -15.00
CA TYR A 70 6.48 6.78 -13.93
C TYR A 70 6.88 5.39 -14.45
N LYS A 71 8.01 4.88 -13.95
CA LYS A 71 8.54 3.55 -14.31
C LYS A 71 8.86 2.75 -13.05
N GLY A 72 8.35 1.52 -13.00
CA GLY A 72 8.49 0.60 -11.87
C GLY A 72 7.25 0.58 -10.98
N LEU A 73 7.45 0.16 -9.74
CA LEU A 73 6.43 0.16 -8.69
C LEU A 73 6.61 1.35 -7.76
N GLY A 74 5.49 1.99 -7.44
CA GLY A 74 5.47 3.08 -6.46
C GLY A 74 4.21 3.05 -5.63
N THR A 75 4.29 3.70 -4.48
CA THR A 75 3.10 3.96 -3.66
C THR A 75 2.95 5.46 -3.45
N PHE A 76 1.77 5.98 -3.74
CA PHE A 76 1.44 7.39 -3.59
C PHE A 76 0.57 7.55 -2.35
N GLU A 77 1.07 8.29 -1.37
CA GLU A 77 0.48 8.40 -0.04
C GLU A 77 -0.33 9.68 0.11
N PHE A 78 -1.45 9.57 0.81
CA PHE A 78 -2.40 10.64 1.03
C PHE A 78 -2.87 10.65 2.49
N LEU A 79 -2.99 11.86 3.04
CA LEU A 79 -3.76 12.10 4.26
C LEU A 79 -5.17 12.49 3.87
N THR A 80 -6.16 11.87 4.49
CA THR A 80 -7.56 12.23 4.29
C THR A 80 -8.29 12.45 5.61
N SER A 81 -9.26 13.37 5.61
CA SER A 81 -10.24 13.49 6.69
C SER A 81 -10.95 12.15 6.92
N ASP A 82 -11.46 11.92 8.12
CA ASP A 82 -12.24 10.72 8.47
C ASP A 82 -13.31 10.33 7.41
N THR A 83 -13.98 11.32 6.83
CA THR A 83 -15.03 11.13 5.81
C THR A 83 -14.52 10.80 4.40
N GLY A 84 -13.23 11.00 4.10
CA GLY A 84 -12.67 10.94 2.75
C GLY A 84 -12.81 12.22 1.91
N LYS A 85 -13.65 13.19 2.34
CA LYS A 85 -14.03 14.34 1.51
C LYS A 85 -12.88 15.28 1.18
N ILE A 86 -11.96 15.46 2.12
CA ILE A 86 -10.75 16.26 1.96
C ILE A 86 -9.57 15.30 1.99
N PHE A 87 -8.72 15.37 0.97
CA PHE A 87 -7.45 14.64 0.94
C PHE A 87 -6.31 15.54 0.47
N ARG A 88 -5.09 15.16 0.83
CA ARG A 88 -3.84 15.82 0.47
C ARG A 88 -2.82 14.75 0.12
N PHE A 89 -2.15 14.93 -1.01
CA PHE A 89 -0.94 14.15 -1.30
C PHE A 89 0.16 14.54 -0.30
N ILE A 90 0.90 13.56 0.19
CA ILE A 90 2.02 13.79 1.11
C ILE A 90 3.36 13.38 0.49
N GLU A 91 3.45 12.15 -0.03
CA GLU A 91 4.69 11.64 -0.60
C GLU A 91 4.43 10.53 -1.62
N ALA A 92 5.46 10.25 -2.42
CA ALA A 92 5.50 9.07 -3.28
C ALA A 92 6.72 8.23 -2.88
N ASN A 93 6.48 7.02 -2.44
CA ASN A 93 7.51 6.02 -2.21
C ASN A 93 7.81 5.33 -3.54
N ALA A 94 8.92 5.71 -4.19
CA ALA A 94 9.32 5.17 -5.49
C ALA A 94 9.96 3.77 -5.42
N ARG A 95 9.33 2.87 -4.65
CA ARG A 95 9.76 1.51 -4.38
C ARG A 95 8.58 0.67 -3.91
N LEU A 96 8.74 -0.66 -3.95
CA LEU A 96 7.85 -1.57 -3.26
C LEU A 96 7.87 -1.30 -1.74
N GLN A 97 6.72 -1.39 -1.10
CA GLN A 97 6.56 -1.23 0.35
C GLN A 97 6.31 -2.58 1.03
N VAL A 98 6.47 -2.62 2.35
CA VAL A 98 6.38 -3.88 3.12
C VAL A 98 4.98 -4.48 3.01
N GLU A 99 3.98 -3.62 3.07
CA GLU A 99 2.54 -3.87 2.99
C GLU A 99 2.02 -4.14 1.57
N HIS A 100 2.88 -4.36 0.57
CA HIS A 100 2.43 -4.79 -0.77
C HIS A 100 1.66 -6.13 -0.74
N THR A 101 1.94 -6.97 0.26
CA THR A 101 1.36 -8.31 0.44
C THR A 101 -0.17 -8.27 0.55
N VAL A 102 -0.76 -7.25 1.20
CA VAL A 102 -2.23 -7.14 1.28
C VAL A 102 -2.85 -6.84 -0.08
N THR A 103 -2.16 -6.07 -0.92
CA THR A 103 -2.56 -5.83 -2.31
C THR A 103 -2.45 -7.12 -3.12
N GLU A 104 -1.32 -7.83 -3.03
CA GLU A 104 -1.14 -9.11 -3.72
C GLU A 104 -2.22 -10.13 -3.34
N GLN A 105 -2.56 -10.21 -2.06
CA GLN A 105 -3.55 -11.16 -1.54
C GLN A 105 -4.94 -10.94 -2.12
N ILE A 106 -5.43 -9.69 -2.17
CA ILE A 106 -6.78 -9.41 -2.66
C ILE A 106 -6.87 -9.48 -4.19
N TYR A 107 -5.78 -9.18 -4.92
CA TYR A 107 -5.77 -9.21 -6.38
C TYR A 107 -5.31 -10.57 -6.95
N GLY A 108 -4.67 -11.43 -6.16
CA GLY A 108 -4.09 -12.69 -6.63
C GLY A 108 -2.95 -12.48 -7.63
N ILE A 109 -2.07 -11.52 -7.35
CA ILE A 109 -0.96 -11.09 -8.23
C ILE A 109 0.38 -11.17 -7.52
N ASP A 110 1.46 -10.97 -8.28
CA ASP A 110 2.84 -10.90 -7.77
C ASP A 110 3.49 -9.60 -8.29
N LEU A 111 3.53 -8.60 -7.41
CA LEU A 111 4.09 -7.28 -7.67
C LEU A 111 5.61 -7.36 -7.83
N VAL A 112 6.31 -8.17 -7.03
CA VAL A 112 7.76 -8.35 -7.16
C VAL A 112 8.13 -8.84 -8.56
N LYS A 113 7.39 -9.83 -9.07
CA LYS A 113 7.55 -10.33 -10.44
C LYS A 113 7.28 -9.25 -11.48
N TYR A 114 6.22 -8.45 -11.32
CA TYR A 114 5.98 -7.32 -12.23
C TYR A 114 7.11 -6.29 -12.20
N GLN A 115 7.66 -5.97 -11.03
CA GLN A 115 8.79 -5.04 -10.90
C GLN A 115 10.00 -5.53 -11.71
N ILE A 116 10.35 -6.81 -11.59
CA ILE A 116 11.45 -7.42 -12.33
C ILE A 116 11.16 -7.36 -13.85
N GLN A 117 9.96 -7.73 -14.27
CA GLN A 117 9.60 -7.74 -15.70
C GLN A 117 9.63 -6.32 -16.32
N ILE A 118 9.17 -5.31 -15.58
CA ILE A 118 9.23 -3.91 -16.01
C ILE A 118 10.67 -3.42 -16.08
N ALA A 119 11.52 -3.80 -15.11
CA ALA A 119 12.95 -3.50 -15.17
C ALA A 119 13.62 -4.12 -16.40
N LEU A 120 13.16 -5.31 -16.83
CA LEU A 120 13.56 -5.97 -18.08
C LEU A 120 12.93 -5.35 -19.35
N GLY A 121 12.19 -4.26 -19.23
CA GLY A 121 11.63 -3.50 -20.36
C GLY A 121 10.28 -4.02 -20.87
N LYS A 122 9.60 -4.91 -20.15
CA LYS A 122 8.24 -5.31 -20.51
C LYS A 122 7.26 -4.18 -20.29
N THR A 123 6.35 -3.97 -21.24
CA THR A 123 5.25 -2.99 -21.11
C THR A 123 4.08 -3.58 -20.33
N LEU A 124 3.22 -2.72 -19.78
CA LEU A 124 2.01 -3.15 -19.07
C LEU A 124 1.10 -4.02 -19.96
N LYS A 125 1.03 -3.70 -21.26
CA LYS A 125 0.30 -4.47 -22.27
C LYS A 125 0.89 -5.87 -22.48
N GLN A 126 2.22 -5.99 -22.57
CA GLN A 126 2.90 -7.29 -22.70
C GLN A 126 2.69 -8.17 -21.46
N LEU A 127 2.62 -7.54 -20.29
CA LEU A 127 2.35 -8.21 -19.01
C LEU A 127 0.86 -8.45 -18.76
N LYS A 128 -0.02 -7.95 -19.62
CA LYS A 128 -1.49 -8.01 -19.48
C LYS A 128 -1.99 -7.39 -18.16
N ILE A 129 -1.30 -6.37 -17.65
CA ILE A 129 -1.68 -5.62 -16.44
C ILE A 129 -2.06 -4.18 -16.76
N THR A 130 -2.77 -3.98 -17.88
CA THR A 130 -3.49 -2.73 -18.11
C THR A 130 -4.74 -2.71 -17.24
N GLN A 131 -5.24 -1.52 -16.88
CA GLN A 131 -6.36 -1.40 -15.93
C GLN A 131 -7.59 -2.26 -16.29
N SER A 132 -7.89 -2.41 -17.59
CA SER A 132 -8.98 -3.25 -18.09
C SER A 132 -8.82 -4.75 -17.86
N ASN A 133 -7.62 -5.23 -17.57
CA ASN A 133 -7.27 -6.63 -17.40
C ASN A 133 -6.98 -7.01 -15.94
N ILE A 134 -7.00 -6.03 -15.02
CA ILE A 134 -6.77 -6.26 -13.61
C ILE A 134 -8.00 -6.96 -13.03
N PRO A 135 -7.85 -8.05 -12.27
CA PRO A 135 -8.97 -8.69 -11.61
C PRO A 135 -9.58 -7.78 -10.56
N GLU A 136 -10.88 -7.90 -10.32
CA GLU A 136 -11.51 -7.24 -9.18
C GLU A 136 -10.90 -7.76 -7.86
N PRO A 137 -10.66 -6.90 -6.87
CA PRO A 137 -10.14 -7.31 -5.57
C PRO A 137 -11.14 -8.24 -4.87
N LYS A 138 -10.63 -9.30 -4.25
CA LYS A 138 -11.42 -10.32 -3.54
C LYS A 138 -11.21 -10.20 -2.04
N GLY A 139 -12.28 -9.91 -1.33
CA GLY A 139 -12.28 -9.87 0.14
C GLY A 139 -11.43 -8.74 0.70
N ILE A 140 -10.88 -8.99 1.88
CA ILE A 140 -10.08 -8.04 2.66
C ILE A 140 -8.83 -8.77 3.14
N ALA A 141 -7.68 -8.13 2.99
CA ALA A 141 -6.43 -8.60 3.56
C ALA A 141 -5.93 -7.62 4.61
N ILE A 142 -5.39 -8.15 5.70
CA ILE A 142 -4.81 -7.38 6.81
C ILE A 142 -3.41 -7.92 7.07
N GLN A 143 -2.45 -7.03 7.20
CA GLN A 143 -1.09 -7.34 7.62
C GLN A 143 -0.83 -6.79 9.01
N ALA A 144 -0.16 -7.60 9.82
CA ALA A 144 0.45 -7.19 11.08
C ALA A 144 1.92 -7.63 11.08
N ARG A 145 2.77 -6.85 11.74
CA ARG A 145 4.19 -7.17 11.89
C ARG A 145 4.50 -7.58 13.32
N ILE A 146 5.01 -8.79 13.48
CA ILE A 146 5.48 -9.31 14.76
C ILE A 146 6.97 -8.97 14.85
N ASN A 147 7.29 -7.97 15.68
CA ASN A 147 8.66 -7.55 15.94
C ASN A 147 9.09 -7.98 17.34
N MET A 148 10.39 -8.18 17.54
CA MET A 148 10.98 -8.32 18.88
C MET A 148 11.07 -6.94 19.54
N GLU A 149 9.96 -6.48 20.10
CA GLU A 149 9.86 -5.22 20.83
C GLU A 149 9.30 -5.45 22.23
N VAL A 150 9.92 -4.83 23.23
CA VAL A 150 9.34 -4.70 24.58
C VAL A 150 8.72 -3.33 24.73
N MET A 151 7.54 -3.27 25.34
CA MET A 151 6.82 -2.03 25.59
C MET A 151 6.94 -1.65 27.07
N ASP A 152 7.34 -0.42 27.36
CA ASP A 152 7.31 0.09 28.74
C ASP A 152 5.90 0.53 29.16
N LYS A 153 5.74 0.88 30.44
CA LYS A 153 4.45 1.34 31.00
C LYS A 153 3.90 2.61 30.35
N SER A 154 4.74 3.35 29.63
CA SER A 154 4.38 4.59 28.92
C SER A 154 4.12 4.35 27.43
N GLY A 155 4.15 3.09 26.97
CA GLY A 155 3.91 2.73 25.57
C GLY A 155 5.12 2.93 24.66
N ASN A 156 6.31 3.23 25.19
CA ASN A 156 7.53 3.27 24.38
C ASN A 156 7.97 1.85 24.06
N THR A 157 8.34 1.60 22.82
CA THR A 157 8.99 0.34 22.46
C THR A 157 10.50 0.46 22.36
N LYS A 158 11.18 -0.61 22.75
CA LYS A 158 12.61 -0.81 22.52
C LYS A 158 12.80 -2.15 21.81
N PRO A 159 13.61 -2.20 20.74
CA PRO A 159 14.02 -3.46 20.15
C PRO A 159 14.68 -4.35 21.21
N THR A 160 14.37 -5.64 21.17
CA THR A 160 15.00 -6.65 22.03
C THR A 160 15.52 -7.80 21.17
N GLY A 161 16.32 -8.68 21.77
CA GLY A 161 16.88 -9.85 21.11
C GLY A 161 17.11 -11.00 22.08
N GLY A 162 17.38 -12.18 21.53
CA GLY A 162 17.59 -13.41 22.28
C GLY A 162 17.59 -14.62 21.36
N VAL A 163 17.68 -15.82 21.95
CA VAL A 163 17.58 -17.08 21.21
C VAL A 163 16.13 -17.55 21.23
N PHE A 164 15.56 -17.85 20.07
CA PHE A 164 14.25 -18.50 19.99
C PHE A 164 14.38 -19.97 20.41
N GLY A 165 13.79 -20.34 21.55
CA GLY A 165 13.74 -21.73 22.01
C GLY A 165 12.68 -22.59 21.31
N ARG A 166 11.67 -21.94 20.69
CA ARG A 166 10.57 -22.58 19.96
C ARG A 166 9.91 -21.56 19.03
N PHE A 167 9.50 -21.99 17.85
CA PHE A 167 8.72 -21.20 16.89
C PHE A 167 7.73 -22.15 16.21
N ASP A 168 6.45 -22.00 16.54
CA ASP A 168 5.38 -22.77 15.90
C ASP A 168 4.58 -21.84 15.01
N PHE A 169 4.33 -22.26 13.78
CA PHE A 169 3.45 -21.55 12.86
C PHE A 169 2.21 -22.40 12.63
N HIS A 170 1.03 -21.84 12.84
CA HIS A 170 -0.20 -22.49 12.41
C HIS A 170 -0.38 -22.18 10.93
N LEU A 171 -0.04 -23.14 10.07
CA LEU A 171 -0.47 -23.12 8.69
C LEU A 171 -1.82 -23.83 8.65
N ASP A 172 -2.89 -23.10 8.35
CA ASP A 172 -4.13 -23.73 7.91
C ASP A 172 -3.78 -24.58 6.69
N GLN A 173 -3.87 -25.90 6.82
CA GLN A 173 -3.75 -26.82 5.70
C GLN A 173 -5.03 -26.75 4.89
N GLY A 174 -5.09 -25.80 3.93
CA GLY A 174 -5.94 -25.83 2.74
C GLY A 174 -7.45 -25.99 2.95
#